data_AF-A0A3G2QYB5-F1
#
_entry.id   AF-A0A3G2QYB5-F1
#
_cell.length_a   1.000
_cell.length_b   1.000
_cell.length_c   1.000
_cell.angle_alpha   90.00
_cell.angle_beta   90.00
_cell.angle_gamma   90.00
#
_symmetry.space_group_name_H-M   'P 1'
#
loop_
_entity.id
_entity.type
_entity.pdbx_description
1 polymer ?
#
loop_
_entity_poly.entity_id
_entity_poly.type
_entity_poly.pdbx_seq_one_letter_code
_entity_poly.pdbx_strand_id
1 'polypeptide(L)' 'MTASLGSFLGSLFWGSLIVILPITAALILVSRIDPLSREEV' A
#
# COMPACT_ATOMS: atom_id res chain seq x y z
N MET A 1 -12.27 25.80 3.17
CA MET A 1 -10.90 25.24 3.10
C MET A 1 -9.99 26.30 2.52
N THR A 2 -8.84 26.57 3.14
CA THR A 2 -7.81 27.41 2.49
C THR A 2 -7.16 26.62 1.37
N ALA A 3 -6.58 27.32 0.38
CA ALA A 3 -5.87 26.67 -0.72
C ALA A 3 -4.73 25.77 -0.19
N SER A 4 -3.96 26.24 0.79
CA SER A 4 -2.84 25.50 1.38
C SER A 4 -3.26 24.23 2.12
N LEU A 5 -4.38 24.27 2.86
CA LEU A 5 -4.90 23.08 3.53
C LEU A 5 -5.41 22.03 2.51
N GLY A 6 -6.04 22.48 1.43
CA GLY A 6 -6.44 21.60 0.33
C GLY A 6 -5.24 20.91 -0.33
N SER A 7 -4.18 21.67 -0.63
CA SER A 7 -2.93 21.12 -1.17
C SER A 7 -2.24 20.15 -0.20
N PHE A 8 -2.24 20.44 1.09
CA PHE A 8 -1.70 19.54 2.12
C PHE A 8 -2.42 18.19 2.10
N LEU A 9 -3.76 18.18 2.23
CA LEU A 9 -4.54 16.94 2.22
C LEU A 9 -4.43 16.19 0.88
N GLY A 10 -4.37 16.91 -0.24
CA GLY A 10 -4.13 16.33 -1.56
C GLY A 10 -2.76 15.63 -1.65
N SER A 11 -1.72 16.22 -1.06
CA SER A 11 -0.39 15.60 -1.01
C SER A 11 -0.36 14.31 -0.18
N LEU A 12 -1.10 14.27 0.93
CA LEU A 12 -1.25 13.06 1.76
C LEU A 12 -1.99 11.96 0.98
N PHE A 13 -3.05 12.31 0.26
CA PHE A 13 -3.82 11.36 -0.53
C PHE A 13 -2.97 10.74 -1.65
N TRP A 14 -2.34 11.58 -2.49
CA TRP A 14 -1.51 11.08 -3.58
C TRP A 14 -0.25 10.37 -3.09
N GLY A 15 0.39 10.88 -2.03
CA GLY A 15 1.55 10.24 -1.40
C GLY A 15 1.21 8.85 -0.85
N SER A 16 0.09 8.72 -0.14
CA SER A 16 -0.34 7.41 0.39
C SER A 16 -0.70 6.43 -0.74
N LEU A 17 -1.35 6.87 -1.80
CA LEU A 17 -1.69 6.04 -2.95
C LEU A 17 -0.44 5.47 -3.64
N ILE A 18 0.56 6.32 -3.89
CA ILE A 18 1.82 5.92 -4.53
C ILE A 18 2.65 4.98 -3.64
N VAL A 19 2.54 5.07 -2.32
CA VAL A 19 3.25 4.20 -1.38
C VAL A 19 2.52 2.87 -1.18
N ILE A 20 1.21 2.91 -0.96
CA ILE A 20 0.42 1.73 -0.58
C ILE A 20 0.28 0.76 -1.77
N LEU A 21 -0.04 1.25 -2.97
CA LEU A 21 -0.26 0.38 -4.13
C LEU A 21 0.93 -0.56 -4.43
N PRO A 22 2.19 -0.09 -4.57
CA PRO A 22 3.31 -0.97 -4.86
C PRO A 22 3.65 -1.88 -3.67
N ILE A 23 3.54 -1.40 -2.43
CA ILE A 23 3.77 -2.25 -1.24
C ILE A 23 2.76 -3.39 -1.22
N THR A 24 1.47 -3.10 -1.39
CA THR A 24 0.42 -4.13 -1.43
C THR A 24 0.63 -5.11 -2.58
N ALA A 25 0.98 -4.62 -3.78
CA ALA A 25 1.28 -5.48 -4.92
C ALA A 25 2.47 -6.41 -4.63
N ALA A 26 3.55 -5.88 -4.05
CA ALA A 26 4.72 -6.66 -3.67
C ALA A 26 4.37 -7.74 -2.63
N LEU A 27 3.62 -7.38 -1.58
CA LEU A 27 3.20 -8.33 -0.55
C LEU A 27 2.34 -9.46 -1.12
N ILE A 28 1.39 -9.14 -1.99
CA ILE A 28 0.54 -10.15 -2.65
C ILE A 28 1.41 -11.08 -3.52
N LEU A 29 2.33 -10.51 -4.29
CA LEU A 29 3.17 -11.26 -5.21
C LEU A 29 4.15 -12.18 -4.44
N VAL A 30 4.83 -11.66 -3.42
CA VAL A 30 5.74 -12.45 -2.58
C VAL A 30 4.99 -13.58 -1.88
N SER A 31 3.80 -13.31 -1.31
CA SER A 31 2.98 -14.33 -0.66
C SER A 31 2.51 -15.45 -1.59
N ARG A 32 2.51 -15.21 -2.92
CA ARG A 32 2.18 -16.21 -3.93
C ARG A 32 3.40 -16.94 -4.48
N ILE A 33 4.56 -16.28 -4.52
CA ILE A 33 5.83 -16.88 -4.95
C ILE A 33 6.32 -17.89 -3.92
N ASP A 34 6.19 -17.57 -2.62
CA ASP A 34 6.68 -18.40 -1.53
C ASP A 34 5.58 -18.64 -0.48
N PRO A 35 4.60 -19.53 -0.77
CA PRO A 35 3.56 -19.88 0.18
C PRO A 35 4.12 -20.79 1.28
N LEU A 36 3.81 -20.48 2.54
CA LEU A 36 4.12 -21.35 3.68
C LEU A 36 3.35 -22.68 3.55
N SER A 37 4.05 -23.81 3.57
CA SER A 37 3.41 -25.12 3.72
C SER A 37 2.84 -25.22 5.13
N ARG A 38 1.55 -25.55 5.24
CA ARG A 38 0.95 -25.89 6.54
C ARG A 38 1.12 -27.38 6.74
N GLU A 39 1.86 -27.80 7.77
CA GLU A 39 1.69 -29.14 8.30
C GLU A 39 0.31 -29.18 8.96
N GLU A 40 -0.58 -30.01 8.43
CA GLU A 40 -1.82 -30.37 9.11
C GLU A 40 -1.44 -31.16 10.36
N VAL A 41 -1.60 -30.53 11.53
CA VAL A 41 -1.48 -31.18 12.86
C VAL A 41 -2.77 -31.91 13.21
#